data_AF-A0A812S0J3-F1
#
_entry.id   AF-A0A812S0J3-F1
#
_cell.length_a   1.000
_cell.length_b   1.000
_cell.length_c   1.000
_cell.angle_alpha   90.00
_cell.angle_beta   90.00
_cell.angle_gamma   90.00
#
_symmetry.space_group_name_H-M   'P 1'
#
loop_
_entity.id
_entity.type
_entity.pdbx_description
1 polymer ?
#
loop_
_entity_poly.entity_id
_entity_poly.type
_entity_poly.pdbx_seq_one_letter_code
_entity_poly.pdbx_strand_id
1 'polypeptide(L)'
;MSFAKRMSRQSTTSRANQLDCDRQKVQKWVLETAGELERECEQASRNASFSASIKVEYMTVLNSLQQLPRDWETLSQALQRGLKAHGFSKLTIKSVTWNKLSVRAEWDETSSEDSEDGPCSGGADCHRAGRVDTCGICDEDRSLVALAPCGHVLCKECGQQLRHRQCPFCRQPVQCATRGLFMD
;
A
#
# COMPACT_ATOMS: atom_id res chain seq x y z
N MET A 1 -4.48 -31.53 -46.93
CA MET A 1 -3.79 -30.26 -46.60
C MET A 1 -2.29 -30.43 -46.86
N SER A 2 -1.58 -29.38 -47.30
CA SER A 2 -0.14 -29.48 -47.56
C SER A 2 0.70 -29.62 -46.27
N PHE A 3 1.90 -30.21 -46.39
CA PHE A 3 2.87 -30.33 -45.31
C PHE A 3 3.25 -28.95 -44.71
N ALA A 4 3.51 -27.95 -45.56
CA ALA A 4 3.80 -26.59 -45.15
C ALA A 4 2.71 -25.97 -44.24
N LYS A 5 1.42 -26.21 -44.52
CA LYS A 5 0.30 -25.72 -43.69
C LYS A 5 0.26 -26.38 -42.30
N ARG A 6 0.75 -27.62 -42.16
CA ARG A 6 0.92 -28.28 -40.85
C ARG A 6 2.11 -27.71 -40.08
N MET A 7 3.27 -27.58 -40.72
CA MET A 7 4.48 -27.02 -40.10
C MET A 7 4.26 -25.58 -39.61
N SER A 8 3.59 -24.74 -40.41
CA SER A 8 3.22 -23.37 -40.03
C SER A 8 2.34 -23.35 -38.77
N ARG A 9 1.29 -24.19 -38.72
CA ARG A 9 0.41 -24.32 -37.54
C ARG A 9 1.17 -24.78 -36.30
N GLN A 10 2.03 -25.80 -36.42
CA GLN A 10 2.82 -26.32 -35.31
C GLN A 10 3.79 -25.26 -34.77
N SER A 11 4.50 -24.54 -35.66
CA SER A 11 5.38 -23.43 -35.28
C SER A 11 4.62 -22.31 -34.53
N THR A 12 3.45 -21.89 -35.03
CA THR A 12 2.64 -20.87 -34.36
C THR A 12 2.15 -21.31 -32.98
N THR A 13 1.74 -22.57 -32.82
CA THR A 13 1.30 -23.12 -31.53
C THR A 13 2.47 -23.21 -30.54
N SER A 14 3.61 -23.76 -30.94
CA SER A 14 4.80 -23.83 -30.07
C SER A 14 5.25 -22.44 -29.61
N ARG A 15 5.23 -21.43 -30.49
CA ARG A 15 5.58 -20.05 -30.13
C ARG A 15 4.58 -19.43 -29.15
N ALA A 16 3.27 -19.69 -29.33
CA ALA A 16 2.25 -19.21 -28.41
C ALA A 16 2.43 -19.82 -27.01
N ASN A 17 2.66 -21.14 -26.92
CA ASN A 17 2.90 -21.83 -25.66
C ASN A 17 4.16 -21.33 -24.95
N GLN A 18 5.24 -21.03 -25.70
CA GLN A 18 6.46 -20.48 -25.12
C GLN A 18 6.29 -19.05 -24.60
N LEU A 19 5.51 -18.22 -25.30
CA LEU A 19 5.16 -16.87 -24.83
C LEU A 19 4.32 -16.89 -23.55
N ASP A 20 3.41 -17.87 -23.40
CA ASP A 20 2.63 -18.02 -22.18
C ASP A 20 3.50 -18.52 -21.01
N CYS A 21 4.36 -19.52 -21.25
CA CYS A 21 5.36 -19.99 -20.29
C CYS A 21 6.28 -18.84 -19.80
N ASP A 22 6.78 -18.01 -20.72
CA ASP A 22 7.60 -16.85 -20.38
C ASP A 22 6.80 -15.79 -19.58
N ARG A 23 5.53 -15.56 -19.92
CA ARG A 23 4.64 -14.67 -19.15
C ARG A 23 4.39 -15.19 -17.73
N GLN A 24 4.15 -16.49 -17.56
CA GLN A 24 3.96 -17.13 -16.25
C GLN A 24 5.20 -16.97 -15.36
N LYS A 25 6.42 -17.12 -15.91
CA LYS A 25 7.68 -16.87 -15.17
C LYS A 25 7.79 -15.43 -14.69
N VAL A 26 7.50 -14.44 -15.55
CA VAL A 26 7.51 -13.02 -15.17
C VAL A 26 6.47 -12.74 -14.09
N GLN A 27 5.23 -13.23 -14.26
CA GLN A 27 4.17 -13.05 -13.27
C GLN A 27 4.53 -13.67 -11.91
N LYS A 28 5.09 -14.88 -11.90
CA LYS A 28 5.57 -15.53 -10.67
C LYS A 28 6.62 -14.68 -9.96
N TRP A 29 7.65 -14.22 -10.68
CA TRP A 29 8.70 -13.36 -10.12
C TRP A 29 8.15 -12.04 -9.56
N VAL A 30 7.17 -11.42 -10.25
CA VAL A 30 6.51 -10.20 -9.77
C VAL A 30 5.78 -10.44 -8.45
N LEU A 31 5.07 -11.58 -8.30
CA LEU A 31 4.39 -11.95 -7.06
C LEU A 31 5.37 -12.24 -5.92
N GLU A 32 6.45 -12.97 -6.19
CA GLU A 32 7.52 -13.24 -5.22
C GLU A 32 8.18 -11.92 -4.74
N THR A 33 8.45 -11.00 -5.67
CA THR A 33 9.00 -9.66 -5.39
C THR A 33 8.03 -8.80 -4.57
N ALA A 34 6.73 -8.86 -4.88
CA ALA A 34 5.69 -8.13 -4.15
C ALA A 34 5.59 -8.61 -2.69
N GLY A 35 5.52 -9.92 -2.47
CA GLY A 35 5.46 -10.50 -1.12
C GLY A 35 6.76 -10.38 -0.32
N GLU A 36 7.90 -10.11 -0.94
CA GLU A 36 9.12 -9.70 -0.24
C GLU A 36 9.06 -8.22 0.17
N LEU A 37 8.64 -7.33 -0.74
CA LEU A 37 8.48 -5.90 -0.44
C LEU A 37 7.44 -5.65 0.66
N GLU A 38 6.31 -6.38 0.64
CA GLU A 38 5.24 -6.28 1.63
C GLU A 38 5.74 -6.63 3.04
N ARG A 39 6.51 -7.71 3.20
CA ARG A 39 7.13 -8.09 4.48
C ARG A 39 8.11 -7.03 5.00
N GLU A 40 8.92 -6.45 4.12
CA GLU A 40 9.81 -5.33 4.49
C GLU A 40 9.02 -4.07 4.84
N CYS A 41 7.87 -3.80 4.19
CA CYS A 41 6.99 -2.69 4.55
C CYS A 41 6.35 -2.88 5.92
N GLU A 42 5.88 -4.08 6.25
CA GLU A 42 5.39 -4.41 7.59
C GLU A 42 6.49 -4.22 8.65
N GLN A 43 7.70 -4.69 8.38
CA GLN A 43 8.82 -4.58 9.30
C GLN A 43 9.26 -3.12 9.49
N ALA A 44 9.31 -2.33 8.41
CA ALA A 44 9.56 -0.90 8.44
C ALA A 44 8.49 -0.15 9.26
N SER A 45 7.20 -0.47 9.04
CA SER A 45 6.07 0.11 9.78
C SER A 45 6.18 -0.14 11.29
N ARG A 46 6.49 -1.37 11.71
CA ARG A 46 6.74 -1.72 13.14
C ARG A 46 7.90 -0.93 13.76
N ASN A 47 8.85 -0.49 12.94
CA ASN A 47 10.01 0.32 13.33
C ASN A 47 9.79 1.84 13.14
N ALA A 48 8.55 2.29 12.88
CA ALA A 48 8.20 3.69 12.57
C ALA A 48 8.99 4.29 11.37
N SER A 49 9.36 3.45 10.39
CA SER A 49 9.89 3.87 9.09
C SER A 49 8.77 3.94 8.07
N PHE A 50 8.80 4.99 7.25
CA PHE A 50 7.84 5.25 6.15
C PHE A 50 8.39 4.87 4.77
N SER A 51 9.46 4.06 4.75
CA SER A 51 9.98 3.47 3.52
C SER A 51 10.62 2.11 3.76
N ALA A 52 10.54 1.25 2.75
CA ALA A 52 11.19 -0.05 2.70
C ALA A 52 11.84 -0.26 1.33
N SER A 53 12.91 -1.05 1.25
CA SER A 53 13.57 -1.34 -0.02
C SER A 53 14.17 -2.73 -0.08
N ILE A 54 13.85 -3.47 -1.15
CA ILE A 54 14.41 -4.79 -1.44
C ILE A 54 15.40 -4.73 -2.61
N LYS A 55 16.30 -5.71 -2.66
CA LYS A 55 17.27 -5.90 -3.76
C LYS A 55 16.99 -7.21 -4.47
N VAL A 56 16.50 -7.13 -5.69
CA VAL A 56 16.00 -8.28 -6.46
C VAL A 56 16.97 -8.65 -7.57
N GLU A 57 17.29 -9.93 -7.72
CA GLU A 57 18.06 -10.44 -8.85
C GLU A 57 17.12 -10.77 -10.02
N TYR A 58 17.16 -9.97 -11.08
CA TYR A 58 16.25 -10.11 -12.24
C TYR A 58 16.87 -10.89 -13.41
N MET A 59 18.19 -11.12 -13.40
CA MET A 59 18.89 -11.85 -14.46
C MET A 59 18.52 -13.33 -14.51
N THR A 60 18.14 -13.94 -13.39
CA THR A 60 17.59 -15.31 -13.33
C THR A 60 16.34 -15.45 -14.20
N VAL A 61 15.44 -14.46 -14.12
CA VAL A 61 14.24 -14.37 -14.95
C VAL A 61 14.60 -14.10 -16.40
N LEU A 62 15.38 -13.05 -16.70
CA LEU A 62 15.77 -12.71 -18.07
C LEU A 62 16.43 -13.87 -18.83
N ASN A 63 17.35 -14.58 -18.17
CA ASN A 63 18.03 -15.73 -18.76
C ASN A 63 17.07 -16.90 -19.04
N SER A 64 15.95 -16.97 -18.33
CA SER A 64 14.90 -17.99 -18.53
C SER A 64 13.89 -17.64 -19.62
N LEU A 65 13.86 -16.39 -20.13
CA LEU A 65 12.96 -15.96 -21.20
C LEU A 65 13.51 -16.38 -22.57
N GLN A 66 12.67 -16.97 -23.42
CA GLN A 66 13.04 -17.45 -24.76
C GLN A 66 12.41 -16.66 -25.91
N GLN A 67 11.23 -16.05 -25.68
CA GLN A 67 10.45 -15.35 -26.69
C GLN A 67 10.06 -13.93 -26.26
N LEU A 68 9.95 -13.66 -24.95
CA LEU A 68 9.76 -12.29 -24.48
C LEU A 68 11.02 -11.44 -24.70
N PRO A 69 10.87 -10.13 -24.98
CA PRO A 69 11.97 -9.18 -24.99
C PRO A 69 12.82 -9.28 -23.72
N ARG A 70 14.15 -9.27 -23.89
CA ARG A 70 15.12 -9.32 -22.79
C ARG A 70 15.60 -7.92 -22.36
N ASP A 71 14.79 -6.90 -22.58
CA ASP A 71 15.04 -5.57 -22.07
C ASP A 71 14.53 -5.41 -20.63
N TRP A 72 15.19 -4.55 -19.87
CA TRP A 72 14.85 -4.31 -18.47
C TRP A 72 13.52 -3.54 -18.32
N GLU A 73 13.12 -2.79 -19.34
CA GLU A 73 12.02 -1.83 -19.30
C GLU A 73 10.66 -2.53 -19.37
N THR A 74 10.53 -3.56 -20.20
CA THR A 74 9.39 -4.48 -20.23
C THR A 74 9.21 -5.17 -18.87
N LEU A 75 10.30 -5.59 -18.22
CA LEU A 75 10.25 -6.19 -16.88
C LEU A 75 9.89 -5.19 -15.78
N SER A 76 10.45 -3.97 -15.81
CA SER A 76 10.15 -2.95 -14.81
C SER A 76 8.71 -2.46 -14.92
N GLN A 77 8.18 -2.32 -16.14
CA GLN A 77 6.75 -2.06 -16.39
C GLN A 77 5.83 -3.22 -15.95
N ALA A 78 6.27 -4.47 -16.08
CA ALA A 78 5.52 -5.62 -15.55
C ALA A 78 5.49 -5.61 -14.01
N LEU A 79 6.65 -5.37 -13.38
CA LEU A 79 6.78 -5.26 -11.93
C LEU A 79 5.99 -4.08 -11.36
N GLN A 80 6.09 -2.90 -11.96
CA GLN A 80 5.37 -1.70 -11.53
C GLN A 80 3.85 -1.89 -11.62
N ARG A 81 3.35 -2.55 -12.68
CA ARG A 81 1.91 -2.89 -12.78
C ARG A 81 1.48 -3.90 -11.73
N GLY A 82 2.30 -4.92 -11.46
CA GLY A 82 2.03 -5.90 -10.40
C GLY A 82 1.98 -5.27 -9.02
N LEU A 83 3.02 -4.53 -8.64
CA LEU A 83 3.08 -3.84 -7.34
C LEU A 83 1.92 -2.83 -7.19
N LYS A 84 1.55 -2.10 -8.25
CA LYS A 84 0.37 -1.23 -8.21
C LYS A 84 -0.94 -1.99 -7.97
N ALA A 85 -1.07 -3.21 -8.50
CA ALA A 85 -2.22 -4.08 -8.20
C ALA A 85 -2.22 -4.62 -6.76
N HIS A 86 -1.07 -4.65 -6.08
CA HIS A 86 -0.93 -4.91 -4.64
C HIS A 86 -1.10 -3.63 -3.77
N GLY A 87 -1.60 -2.53 -4.33
CA GLY A 87 -1.89 -1.29 -3.57
C GLY A 87 -0.73 -0.30 -3.44
N PHE A 88 0.47 -0.62 -3.94
CA PHE A 88 1.62 0.29 -3.89
C PHE A 88 1.47 1.44 -4.90
N SER A 89 1.16 2.65 -4.40
CA SER A 89 0.95 3.85 -5.20
C SER A 89 2.24 4.64 -5.48
N LYS A 90 3.11 4.79 -4.48
CA LYS A 90 4.42 5.48 -4.57
C LYS A 90 5.56 4.46 -4.58
N LEU A 91 6.06 4.16 -5.77
CA LEU A 91 7.14 3.20 -6.00
C LEU A 91 8.30 3.86 -6.75
N THR A 92 9.52 3.62 -6.27
CA THR A 92 10.75 3.95 -6.98
C THR A 92 11.48 2.67 -7.36
N ILE A 93 11.58 2.37 -8.66
CA ILE A 93 12.33 1.25 -9.19
C ILE A 93 13.61 1.79 -9.84
N LYS A 94 14.78 1.32 -9.38
CA LYS A 94 16.10 1.75 -9.89
C LYS A 94 16.98 0.54 -10.17
N SER A 95 17.62 0.51 -11.33
CA SER A 95 18.73 -0.41 -11.57
C SER A 95 19.93 0.03 -10.71
N VAL A 96 20.55 -0.93 -10.01
CA VAL A 96 21.75 -0.69 -9.18
C VAL A 96 22.99 -1.26 -9.86
N THR A 97 22.84 -2.43 -10.49
CA THR A 97 23.86 -3.10 -11.29
C THR A 97 23.18 -3.80 -12.47
N TRP A 98 23.98 -4.28 -13.43
CA TRP A 98 23.54 -5.09 -14.57
C TRP A 98 22.76 -6.37 -14.21
N ASN A 99 22.74 -6.77 -12.93
CA ASN A 99 22.01 -7.93 -12.43
C ASN A 99 21.09 -7.69 -11.22
N LYS A 100 21.08 -6.49 -10.63
CA LYS A 100 20.30 -6.18 -9.41
C LYS A 100 19.46 -4.93 -9.56
N LEU A 101 18.18 -5.09 -9.21
CA LEU A 101 17.19 -4.04 -9.11
C LEU A 101 17.02 -3.64 -7.64
N SER A 102 16.90 -2.35 -7.36
CA SER A 102 16.36 -1.86 -6.09
C SER A 102 14.93 -1.41 -6.31
N VAL A 103 14.01 -1.96 -5.51
CA VAL A 103 12.61 -1.55 -5.45
C VAL A 103 12.41 -0.89 -4.10
N ARG A 104 12.01 0.38 -4.09
CA ARG A 104 11.68 1.12 -2.88
C ARG A 104 10.19 1.47 -2.89
N ALA A 105 9.50 1.10 -1.83
CA ALA A 105 8.19 1.64 -1.48
C ALA A 105 8.38 2.79 -0.49
N GLU A 106 7.61 3.86 -0.70
CA GLU A 106 7.47 4.97 0.22
C GLU A 106 5.97 5.15 0.45
N TRP A 107 5.57 5.43 1.69
CA TRP A 107 4.19 5.75 2.02
C TRP A 107 4.20 6.98 2.91
N ASP A 108 3.15 7.79 2.82
CA ASP A 108 3.03 8.90 3.75
C ASP A 108 2.74 8.34 5.15
N GLU A 109 3.26 9.00 6.20
CA GLU A 109 2.65 8.87 7.52
C GLU A 109 1.19 9.27 7.33
N THR A 110 0.24 8.34 7.52
CA THR A 110 -1.15 8.52 7.07
C THR A 110 -1.71 9.83 7.58
N SER A 111 -1.72 10.84 6.70
CA SER A 111 -2.38 12.09 6.95
C SER A 111 -3.85 11.73 7.15
N SER A 112 -4.40 12.15 8.28
CA SER A 112 -5.73 11.73 8.71
C SER A 112 -6.79 12.48 7.89
N GLU A 113 -6.90 12.10 6.61
CA GLU A 113 -7.57 12.83 5.53
C GLU A 113 -8.52 11.93 4.74
N ASP A 114 -9.14 10.93 5.40
CA ASP A 114 -10.41 10.36 4.92
C ASP A 114 -11.50 11.43 5.03
N SER A 115 -11.53 12.35 4.05
CA SER A 115 -12.37 13.55 4.06
C SER A 115 -12.83 14.07 2.69
N GLU A 116 -13.16 13.19 1.74
CA GLU A 116 -14.28 13.41 0.82
C GLU A 116 -15.56 12.89 1.50
N ASP A 117 -16.73 13.54 1.52
CA ASP A 117 -17.18 14.84 1.00
C ASP A 117 -17.22 14.96 -0.52
N GLY A 118 -18.43 14.76 -1.05
CA GLY A 118 -18.79 15.19 -2.40
C GLY A 118 -18.94 16.72 -2.51
N PRO A 119 -18.94 17.26 -3.73
CA PRO A 119 -18.77 18.70 -3.96
C PRO A 119 -20.00 19.53 -3.58
N CYS A 120 -19.94 20.19 -2.42
CA CYS A 120 -20.70 21.40 -2.13
C CYS A 120 -20.05 22.59 -2.87
N SER A 121 -20.44 22.80 -4.12
CA SER A 121 -19.88 23.83 -4.99
C SER A 121 -20.30 25.27 -4.59
N GLY A 122 -19.53 25.90 -3.69
CA GLY A 122 -19.54 27.36 -3.54
C GLY A 122 -19.37 27.88 -2.11
N GLY A 123 -18.13 28.24 -1.74
CA GLY A 123 -17.80 28.93 -0.49
C GLY A 123 -16.43 28.54 0.01
N ALA A 124 -15.60 29.51 0.39
CA ALA A 124 -14.34 29.24 1.06
C ALA A 124 -14.59 28.64 2.46
N ASP A 125 -13.59 27.93 2.99
CA ASP A 125 -13.53 27.39 4.36
C ASP A 125 -14.43 26.18 4.69
N CYS A 126 -14.18 25.04 4.01
CA CYS A 126 -14.67 23.72 4.42
C CYS A 126 -13.53 22.81 4.93
N HIS A 127 -12.85 23.20 6.00
CA HIS A 127 -12.13 22.22 6.82
C HIS A 127 -13.16 21.31 7.52
N ARG A 128 -13.01 19.98 7.41
CA ARG A 128 -13.82 19.02 8.18
C ARG A 128 -13.58 19.19 9.68
N ALA A 129 -14.37 20.06 10.30
CA ALA A 129 -14.49 20.14 11.74
C ALA A 129 -15.18 18.86 12.24
N GLY A 130 -14.41 17.91 12.76
CA GLY A 130 -14.97 16.76 13.48
C GLY A 130 -15.84 17.26 14.63
N ARG A 131 -17.03 16.65 14.79
CA ARG A 131 -18.13 17.07 15.68
C ARG A 131 -17.60 17.75 16.94
N VAL A 132 -17.83 19.06 17.00
CA VAL A 132 -17.55 19.89 18.18
C VAL A 132 -18.66 19.62 19.17
N ASP A 133 -18.28 19.18 20.37
CA ASP A 133 -19.19 18.79 21.44
C ASP A 133 -18.48 19.04 22.78
N THR A 134 -19.22 19.16 23.87
CA THR A 134 -18.66 19.57 25.16
C THR A 134 -17.84 18.43 25.76
N CYS A 135 -16.54 18.66 25.98
CA CYS A 135 -15.66 17.65 26.58
C CYS A 135 -15.95 17.49 28.07
N GLY A 136 -16.48 16.33 28.50
CA GLY A 136 -16.78 15.99 29.89
C GLY A 136 -15.58 15.88 30.86
N ILE A 137 -14.45 16.53 30.57
CA ILE A 137 -13.26 16.65 31.42
C ILE A 137 -12.87 18.12 31.62
N CYS A 138 -12.87 18.92 30.55
CA CYS A 138 -12.52 20.36 30.62
C CYS A 138 -13.73 21.29 30.49
N ASP A 139 -14.92 20.75 30.20
CA ASP A 139 -16.17 21.49 29.99
C ASP A 139 -16.08 22.54 28.87
N GLU A 140 -15.32 22.21 27.82
CA GLU A 140 -15.14 23.06 26.63
C GLU A 140 -15.60 22.35 25.36
N ASP A 141 -16.25 23.11 24.48
CA ASP A 141 -16.68 22.68 23.16
C ASP A 141 -15.47 22.49 22.24
N ARG A 142 -15.13 21.23 21.96
CA ARG A 142 -13.95 20.85 21.17
C ARG A 142 -14.22 19.63 20.31
N SER A 143 -13.42 19.41 19.27
CA SER A 143 -13.49 18.16 18.51
C SER A 143 -13.09 16.96 19.40
N LEU A 144 -14.02 16.02 19.56
CA LEU A 144 -13.83 14.85 20.40
C LEU A 144 -13.13 13.68 19.68
N VAL A 145 -12.47 12.83 20.46
CA VAL A 145 -11.89 11.54 20.06
C VAL A 145 -12.45 10.43 20.95
N ALA A 146 -12.67 9.25 20.37
CA ALA A 146 -13.13 8.05 21.07
C ALA A 146 -11.95 7.20 21.54
N LEU A 147 -12.00 6.71 22.78
CA LEU A 147 -10.97 5.88 23.39
C LEU A 147 -11.23 4.38 23.16
N ALA A 148 -10.36 3.70 22.41
CA ALA A 148 -10.46 2.26 22.21
C ALA A 148 -9.82 1.48 23.38
N PRO A 149 -10.44 0.39 23.88
CA PRO A 149 -11.65 -0.27 23.34
C PRO A 149 -12.98 0.23 23.95
N CYS A 150 -12.95 1.14 24.91
CA CYS A 150 -14.11 1.46 25.78
C CYS A 150 -15.16 2.41 25.19
N GLY A 151 -14.92 3.00 24.02
CA GLY A 151 -15.86 3.89 23.31
C GLY A 151 -16.06 5.29 23.90
N HIS A 152 -15.59 5.56 25.12
CA HIS A 152 -15.78 6.87 25.77
C HIS A 152 -15.05 8.01 25.04
N VAL A 153 -15.63 9.20 25.06
CA VAL A 153 -15.21 10.35 24.25
C VAL A 153 -14.66 11.50 25.10
N LEU A 154 -13.65 12.21 24.58
CA LEU A 154 -13.04 13.39 25.21
C LEU A 154 -12.31 14.25 24.16
N CYS A 155 -11.93 15.49 24.48
CA CYS A 155 -11.16 16.32 23.55
C CYS A 155 -9.71 15.81 23.41
N LYS A 156 -9.10 16.08 22.25
CA LYS A 156 -7.74 15.62 21.92
C LYS A 156 -6.71 16.01 23.00
N GLU A 157 -6.82 17.21 23.57
CA GLU A 157 -5.85 17.73 24.55
C GLU A 157 -5.96 17.01 25.90
N CYS A 158 -7.17 16.75 26.40
CA CYS A 158 -7.36 15.91 27.58
C CYS A 158 -6.87 14.47 27.34
N GLY A 159 -7.04 13.94 26.13
CA GLY A 159 -6.54 12.62 25.74
C GLY A 159 -5.01 12.51 25.80
N GLN A 160 -4.31 13.57 25.38
CA GLN A 160 -2.84 13.66 25.47
C GLN A 160 -2.34 13.80 26.92
N GLN A 161 -3.17 14.31 27.84
CA GLN A 161 -2.83 14.46 29.26
C GLN A 161 -3.10 13.20 30.12
N LEU A 162 -3.64 12.12 29.54
CA LEU A 162 -3.93 10.87 30.25
C LEU A 162 -2.66 10.15 30.75
N ARG A 163 -2.23 10.52 31.95
CA ARG A 163 -1.22 9.77 32.70
C ARG A 163 -1.69 8.32 32.85
N HIS A 164 -0.81 7.36 32.54
CA HIS A 164 -1.05 5.91 32.59
C HIS A 164 -1.97 5.30 31.51
N ARG A 165 -2.41 6.04 30.47
CA ARG A 165 -3.28 5.52 29.39
C ARG A 165 -4.52 4.77 29.91
N GLN A 166 -5.22 5.31 30.90
CA GLN A 166 -6.50 4.77 31.37
C GLN A 166 -7.64 5.74 31.02
N CYS A 167 -8.80 5.19 30.66
CA CYS A 167 -9.99 5.99 30.40
C CYS A 167 -10.44 6.67 31.71
N PRO A 168 -10.66 8.00 31.74
CA PRO A 168 -11.04 8.69 32.98
C PRO A 168 -12.46 8.32 33.45
N PHE A 169 -13.33 7.89 32.53
CA PHE A 169 -14.72 7.53 32.82
C PHE A 169 -14.87 6.11 33.36
N CYS A 170 -14.25 5.10 32.71
CA CYS A 170 -14.42 3.68 33.06
C CYS A 170 -13.14 2.98 33.56
N ARG A 171 -11.99 3.67 33.61
CA ARG A 171 -10.67 3.17 34.05
C ARG A 171 -10.07 2.04 33.20
N GLN A 172 -10.72 1.65 32.13
CA GLN A 172 -10.21 0.65 31.18
C GLN A 172 -8.93 1.16 30.48
N PRO A 173 -7.92 0.29 30.24
CA PRO A 173 -6.72 0.67 29.49
C PRO A 173 -7.04 1.12 28.06
N VAL A 174 -6.43 2.24 27.65
CA VAL A 174 -6.57 2.86 26.33
C VAL A 174 -5.46 2.35 25.42
N GLN A 175 -5.84 1.72 24.32
CA GLN A 175 -4.90 1.24 23.30
C GLN A 175 -4.59 2.34 22.28
N CYS A 176 -5.63 2.99 21.75
CA CYS A 176 -5.55 4.14 20.86
C CYS A 176 -6.74 5.10 21.10
N ALA A 177 -6.64 6.30 20.54
CA ALA A 177 -7.74 7.25 20.44
C ALA A 177 -7.96 7.58 18.97
N THR A 178 -9.20 7.46 18.49
CA THR A 178 -9.57 7.73 17.10
C THR A 178 -10.48 8.94 17.02
N ARG A 179 -10.38 9.72 15.94
CA ARG A 179 -11.41 10.72 15.62
C ARG A 179 -12.70 9.95 15.28
N GLY A 180 -13.81 10.32 15.91
CA GLY A 180 -15.00 9.47 15.96
C GLY A 180 -15.65 9.27 14.59
N LEU A 181 -15.67 8.02 14.13
CA LEU A 181 -16.68 7.53 13.18
C LEU A 181 -17.97 7.30 13.97
N PHE A 182 -18.72 8.36 14.24
CA PHE A 182 -20.09 8.22 14.73
C PHE A 182 -20.97 7.86 13.53
N MET A 183 -21.56 6.66 13.57
CA MET A 183 -22.66 6.29 12.69
C MET A 183 -23.94 6.77 13.38
N ASP A 184 -24.69 7.65 12.70
CA ASP A 184 -26.03 8.08 13.13
C ASP A 184 -27.09 6.97 12.95
#